data_AF-A0A0F9GX69-F1
#
_entry.id   AF-A0A0F9GX69-F1
#
_cell.length_a   1.000
_cell.length_b   1.000
_cell.length_c   1.000
_cell.angle_alpha   90.00
_cell.angle_beta   90.00
_cell.angle_gamma   90.00
#
_symmetry.space_group_name_H-M   'P 1'
#
loop_
_entity.id
_entity.type
_entity.pdbx_description
1 polymer ?
#
loop_
_entity_poly.entity_id
_entity_poly.type
_entity_poly.pdbx_seq_one_letter_code
_entity_poly.pdbx_strand_id
1 'polypeptide(L)'
;MSSRSEEHIMGGEKIRSIILGLNDGLISTFTLLVGVAAATLTSTGSSSIVILTGFAAMVSGAISMGLGEYISSKSQYTYIKNEMKKEEAEIELFPTEEKQEVSEIFKKMGMSGETLNACVN
;
A
#
# COMPACT_ATOMS: atom_id res chain seq x y z
N MET A 1 38.67 -6.46 4.86
CA MET A 1 37.28 -6.65 4.41
C MET A 1 36.50 -5.43 4.86
N SER A 2 36.12 -4.55 3.93
CA SER A 2 35.38 -3.31 4.25
C SER A 2 33.91 -3.67 4.48
N SER A 3 33.41 -3.48 5.70
CA SER A 3 31.99 -3.62 6.01
C SER A 3 31.23 -2.45 5.41
N ARG A 4 30.65 -2.66 4.23
CA ARG A 4 29.77 -1.69 3.58
C ARG A 4 28.41 -1.78 4.28
N SER A 5 28.06 -0.75 5.04
CA SER A 5 26.73 -0.59 5.61
C SER A 5 25.75 -0.29 4.46
N GLU A 6 25.02 -1.30 4.00
CA GLU A 6 23.91 -1.07 3.08
C GLU A 6 22.77 -0.43 3.87
N GLU A 7 22.56 0.87 3.66
CA GLU A 7 21.33 1.54 4.08
C GLU A 7 20.18 1.01 3.23
N HIS A 8 19.54 -0.07 3.68
CA HIS A 8 18.21 -0.41 3.19
C HIS A 8 17.31 0.80 3.45
N ILE A 9 16.88 1.49 2.39
CA ILE A 9 15.95 2.62 2.43
C ILE A 9 14.56 2.07 2.81
N MET A 10 14.43 1.58 4.04
CA MET A 10 13.19 1.12 4.66
C MET A 10 12.20 2.28 4.88
N GLY A 11 12.61 3.52 4.57
CA GLY A 11 11.78 4.72 4.54
C GLY A 11 11.14 5.04 3.19
N GLY A 12 11.55 4.42 2.09
CA GLY A 12 11.12 4.81 0.73
C GLY A 12 9.62 4.69 0.51
N GLU A 13 9.01 3.60 1.00
CA GLU A 13 7.57 3.38 0.90
C GLU A 13 6.78 4.37 1.77
N LYS A 14 7.23 4.62 3.01
CA LYS A 14 6.58 5.60 3.89
C LYS A 14 6.64 7.01 3.31
N ILE A 15 7.81 7.40 2.80
CA ILE A 15 8.01 8.70 2.14
C ILE A 15 7.12 8.81 0.91
N ARG A 16 7.05 7.74 0.09
CA ARG A 16 6.17 7.71 -1.09
C ARG A 16 4.70 7.88 -0.71
N SER A 17 4.20 7.13 0.27
CA SER A 17 2.80 7.24 0.71
C SER A 17 2.48 8.62 1.29
N ILE A 18 3.41 9.22 2.04
CA ILE A 18 3.27 10.59 2.55
C ILE A 18 3.19 11.60 1.40
N ILE A 19 4.09 11.51 0.41
CA ILE A 19 4.12 12.42 -0.74
C ILE A 19 2.84 12.30 -1.57
N LEU A 20 2.37 11.07 -1.83
CA LEU A 20 1.13 10.84 -2.56
C LEU A 20 -0.08 11.39 -1.80
N GLY A 21 -0.16 11.13 -0.49
CA GLY A 21 -1.24 11.66 0.35
C GLY A 21 -1.25 13.19 0.43
N LEU A 22 -0.06 13.81 0.52
CA LEU A 22 0.07 15.28 0.47
C LEU A 22 -0.39 15.84 -0.87
N ASN A 23 0.00 15.19 -1.98
CA ASN A 23 -0.37 15.63 -3.32
C ASN A 23 -1.90 15.56 -3.53
N ASP A 24 -2.51 14.42 -3.20
CA ASP A 24 -3.95 14.23 -3.30
C ASP A 24 -4.72 15.19 -2.38
N GLY A 25 -4.23 15.37 -1.15
CA GLY A 25 -4.82 16.29 -0.17
C GLY A 25 -4.79 17.73 -0.64
N LEU A 26 -3.66 18.20 -1.17
CA LEU A 26 -3.51 19.58 -1.69
C LEU A 26 -4.39 19.82 -2.92
N ILE A 27 -4.36 18.92 -3.91
CA ILE A 27 -5.13 19.09 -5.15
C ILE A 27 -6.63 19.08 -4.85
N SER A 28 -7.09 18.13 -4.05
CA SER A 28 -8.52 17.98 -3.75
C SER A 28 -9.07 19.15 -2.92
N THR A 29 -8.38 19.55 -1.85
CA THR A 29 -8.80 20.71 -1.04
C THR A 29 -8.72 22.02 -1.82
N PHE A 30 -7.67 22.23 -2.62
CA PHE A 30 -7.55 23.43 -3.45
C PHE A 30 -8.68 23.53 -4.47
N THR A 31 -8.96 22.45 -5.21
CA THR A 31 -10.02 22.41 -6.22
C THR A 31 -11.39 22.68 -5.60
N LEU A 32 -11.66 22.08 -4.43
CA LEU A 32 -12.89 22.32 -3.67
C LEU A 32 -13.02 23.79 -3.24
N LEU A 33 -11.96 24.35 -2.67
CA LEU A 33 -11.94 25.73 -2.20
C LEU A 33 -12.13 26.73 -3.34
N VAL A 34 -11.50 26.50 -4.49
CA VAL A 34 -11.70 27.33 -5.70
C VAL A 34 -13.16 27.31 -6.14
N GLY A 35 -13.80 26.14 -6.18
CA GLY A 35 -15.22 26.01 -6.52
C GLY A 35 -16.14 26.75 -5.54
N VAL A 36 -15.90 26.57 -4.24
CA VAL A 36 -16.69 27.25 -3.19
C VAL A 36 -16.46 28.76 -3.21
N ALA A 37 -15.22 29.21 -3.40
CA ALA A 37 -14.89 30.63 -3.54
C ALA A 37 -15.59 31.25 -4.76
N ALA A 38 -15.59 30.56 -5.91
CA ALA A 38 -16.28 31.03 -7.11
C ALA A 38 -17.80 31.21 -6.89
N ALA A 39 -18.44 30.33 -6.12
CA ALA A 39 -19.86 30.41 -5.80
C ALA A 39 -20.21 31.46 -4.73
N THR A 40 -19.35 31.62 -3.71
CA THR A 40 -19.67 32.41 -2.51
C THR A 40 -19.15 33.85 -2.55
N LEU A 41 -17.99 34.10 -3.17
CA LEU A 41 -17.42 35.45 -3.27
C LEU A 41 -18.18 36.31 -4.29
N THR A 42 -18.77 35.69 -5.31
CA THR A 42 -19.62 36.37 -6.30
C THR A 42 -21.00 36.75 -5.75
N SER A 43 -21.50 36.04 -4.72
CA SER A 43 -22.87 36.19 -4.22
C SER A 43 -22.98 36.81 -2.83
N THR A 44 -22.00 36.64 -1.95
CA THR A 44 -22.13 36.99 -0.51
C THR A 44 -20.85 37.58 0.11
N GLY A 45 -19.70 37.56 -0.59
CA GLY A 45 -18.45 38.18 -0.15
C GLY A 45 -17.84 37.61 1.15
N SER A 46 -18.28 36.43 1.60
CA SER A 46 -17.96 35.91 2.93
C SER A 46 -16.77 34.93 2.94
N SER A 47 -15.55 35.45 3.15
CA SER A 47 -14.32 34.64 3.23
C SER A 47 -14.33 33.57 4.34
N SER A 48 -15.12 33.77 5.40
CA SER A 48 -15.24 32.81 6.51
C SER A 48 -15.79 31.45 6.07
N ILE A 49 -16.67 31.42 5.08
CA ILE A 49 -17.25 30.17 4.56
C ILE A 49 -16.17 29.33 3.85
N VAL A 50 -15.32 29.99 3.06
CA VAL A 50 -14.22 29.34 2.34
C VAL A 50 -13.22 28.73 3.33
N ILE A 51 -12.83 29.48 4.37
CA ILE A 51 -11.88 29.00 5.39
C ILE A 51 -12.44 27.79 6.15
N LEU A 52 -13.69 27.88 6.62
CA LEU A 52 -14.33 26.79 7.36
C LEU A 52 -14.45 25.53 6.50
N THR A 53 -14.83 25.70 5.22
CA THR A 53 -14.95 24.59 4.27
C THR A 53 -13.59 23.92 4.04
N GLY A 54 -12.53 24.71 3.85
CA GLY A 54 -11.17 24.18 3.67
C GLY A 54 -10.68 23.38 4.86
N PHE A 55 -10.92 23.90 6.07
CA PHE A 55 -10.56 23.21 7.31
C PHE A 55 -11.33 21.89 7.46
N ALA A 56 -12.64 21.92 7.25
CA ALA A 56 -13.48 20.73 7.31
C ALA A 56 -13.05 19.67 6.27
N ALA A 57 -12.75 20.10 5.04
CA ALA A 57 -12.30 19.22 3.97
C ALA A 57 -10.93 18.59 4.27
N MET A 58 -9.99 19.37 4.83
CA MET A 58 -8.67 18.87 5.23
C MET A 58 -8.77 17.81 6.33
N VAL A 59 -9.54 18.08 7.38
CA VAL A 59 -9.73 17.14 8.51
C VAL A 59 -10.43 15.87 8.02
N SER A 60 -11.50 16.00 7.24
CA SER A 60 -12.23 14.88 6.67
C SER A 60 -11.33 14.03 5.75
N GLY A 61 -10.55 14.68 4.88
CA GLY A 61 -9.62 14.02 3.96
C GLY A 61 -8.52 13.26 4.70
N ALA A 62 -7.91 13.88 5.72
CA ALA A 62 -6.87 13.25 6.52
C ALA A 62 -7.38 12.00 7.27
N ILE A 63 -8.58 12.08 7.86
CA ILE A 63 -9.21 10.93 8.54
C ILE A 63 -9.51 9.82 7.53
N SER A 64 -10.10 10.17 6.38
CA SER A 64 -10.44 9.20 5.33
C SER A 64 -9.20 8.46 4.81
N MET A 65 -8.14 9.17 4.47
CA MET A 65 -6.90 8.57 3.98
C MET A 65 -6.21 7.73 5.05
N GLY A 66 -6.15 8.20 6.30
CA GLY A 66 -5.55 7.46 7.41
C GLY A 66 -6.31 6.16 7.74
N LEU A 67 -7.63 6.21 7.78
CA LEU A 67 -8.47 5.03 8.01
C LEU A 67 -8.42 4.06 6.83
N GLY A 68 -8.40 4.58 5.59
CA GLY A 68 -8.28 3.78 4.38
C GLY A 68 -7.00 2.95 4.38
N GLU A 69 -5.86 3.58 4.67
CA GLU A 69 -4.57 2.89 4.75
C GLU A 69 -4.56 1.84 5.88
N TYR A 70 -5.10 2.18 7.05
CA TYR A 70 -5.18 1.24 8.18
C TYR A 70 -6.01 -0.01 7.83
N ILE A 71 -7.19 0.17 7.24
CA ILE A 71 -8.07 -0.94 6.84
C ILE A 71 -7.40 -1.78 5.75
N SER A 72 -6.76 -1.12 4.77
CA SER A 72 -6.02 -1.79 3.69
C SER A 72 -4.89 -2.66 4.25
N SER A 73 -4.01 -2.09 5.06
CA SER A 73 -2.89 -2.79 5.70
C SER A 73 -3.36 -3.94 6.59
N LYS A 74 -4.44 -3.74 7.37
CA LYS A 74 -5.03 -4.78 8.20
C LYS A 74 -5.59 -5.94 7.37
N SER A 75 -6.22 -5.62 6.24
CA SER A 75 -6.79 -6.62 5.32
C SER A 75 -5.69 -7.43 4.66
N GLN A 76 -4.63 -6.78 4.18
CA GLN A 76 -3.47 -7.46 3.60
C GLN A 76 -2.77 -8.37 4.61
N TYR A 77 -2.56 -7.91 5.84
CA TYR A 77 -2.00 -8.73 6.92
C TYR A 77 -2.85 -9.98 7.18
N THR A 78 -4.17 -9.81 7.27
CA THR A 78 -5.09 -10.92 7.53
C THR A 78 -5.12 -11.91 6.37
N TYR A 79 -5.10 -11.39 5.14
CA TYR A 79 -5.02 -12.19 3.93
C TYR A 79 -3.75 -13.05 3.91
N ILE A 80 -2.57 -12.44 4.06
CA ILE A 80 -1.29 -13.17 4.09
C ILE A 80 -1.28 -14.22 5.20
N LYS A 81 -1.78 -13.88 6.40
CA LYS A 81 -1.84 -14.83 7.52
C LYS A 81 -2.72 -16.04 7.21
N ASN A 82 -3.84 -15.84 6.51
CA ASN A 82 -4.71 -16.94 6.12
C ASN A 82 -4.09 -17.77 5.00
N GLU A 83 -3.43 -17.12 4.04
CA GLU A 83 -2.72 -17.81 2.96
C GLU A 83 -1.59 -18.69 3.51
N MET A 84 -0.79 -18.17 4.45
CA MET A 84 0.26 -18.95 5.11
C MET A 84 -0.27 -20.20 5.80
N LYS A 85 -1.42 -20.11 6.47
CA LYS A 85 -2.04 -21.27 7.13
C LYS A 85 -2.59 -22.28 6.13
N LYS A 86 -3.08 -21.80 4.99
CA LYS A 86 -3.58 -22.65 3.92
C LYS A 86 -2.41 -23.42 3.31
N GLU A 87 -1.33 -22.73 2.97
CA GLU A 87 -0.10 -23.32 2.45
C GLU A 87 0.50 -24.36 3.41
N GLU A 88 0.57 -24.03 4.72
CA GLU A 88 1.09 -24.97 5.74
C GLU A 88 0.26 -26.26 5.77
N ALA A 89 -1.06 -26.16 5.66
CA ALA A 89 -1.92 -27.34 5.58
C ALA A 89 -1.77 -28.11 4.26
N GLU A 90 -1.56 -27.41 3.14
CA GLU A 90 -1.36 -28.01 1.81
C GLU A 90 -0.03 -28.78 1.75
N ILE A 91 1.05 -28.26 2.36
CA ILE A 91 2.33 -28.96 2.51
C ILE A 91 2.17 -30.29 3.27
N GLU A 92 1.33 -30.32 4.31
CA GLU A 92 1.08 -31.55 5.08
C GLU A 92 0.15 -32.54 4.36
N LEU A 93 -0.90 -32.04 3.70
CA LEU A 93 -1.94 -32.86 3.08
C LEU A 93 -1.58 -33.33 1.66
N PHE A 94 -0.88 -32.52 0.88
CA PHE A 94 -0.58 -32.73 -0.54
C PHE A 94 0.91 -32.53 -0.88
N PRO A 95 1.85 -33.19 -0.17
CA PRO A 95 3.29 -32.90 -0.30
C PRO A 95 3.86 -33.13 -1.70
N THR A 96 3.28 -34.05 -2.48
CA THR A 96 3.72 -34.31 -3.86
C THR A 96 3.33 -33.18 -4.80
N GLU A 97 2.13 -32.62 -4.62
CA GLU A 97 1.61 -31.53 -5.45
C GLU A 97 2.38 -30.24 -5.14
N GLU A 98 2.60 -29.93 -3.86
CA GLU A 98 3.39 -28.78 -3.43
C GLU A 98 4.85 -28.82 -3.93
N LYS A 99 5.48 -30.00 -3.90
CA LYS A 99 6.82 -30.18 -4.49
C LYS A 99 6.82 -29.91 -6.00
N GLN A 100 5.75 -30.28 -6.71
CA GLN A 100 5.63 -29.99 -8.14
C GLN A 100 5.45 -28.49 -8.38
N GLU A 101 4.61 -27.81 -7.61
CA GLU A 101 4.40 -26.37 -7.69
C GLU A 101 5.72 -25.60 -7.47
N VAL A 102 6.46 -25.91 -6.40
CA VAL A 102 7.76 -25.30 -6.12
C VAL A 102 8.77 -25.61 -7.24
N SER A 103 8.76 -26.83 -7.78
CA SER A 103 9.61 -27.21 -8.92
C SER A 103 9.30 -26.36 -10.16
N GLU A 104 8.03 -26.10 -10.45
CA GLU A 104 7.62 -25.24 -11.55
C GLU A 104 8.04 -23.79 -11.37
N ILE A 105 7.96 -23.25 -10.15
CA ILE A 105 8.42 -21.90 -9.82
C ILE A 105 9.93 -21.79 -10.09
N PHE A 106 10.73 -22.72 -9.59
CA PHE A 106 12.17 -22.69 -9.82
C PHE A 106 12.56 -22.90 -11.29
N LYS A 107 11.81 -23.73 -12.04
CA LYS A 107 12.00 -23.84 -13.50
C LYS A 107 11.74 -22.51 -14.20
N LYS A 108 10.69 -21.77 -13.83
CA LYS A 108 10.39 -20.44 -14.38
C LYS A 108 11.49 -19.42 -14.06
N MET A 109 12.18 -19.58 -12.94
CA MET A 109 13.35 -18.79 -12.57
C MET A 109 14.64 -19.22 -13.29
N GLY A 110 14.60 -20.28 -14.12
CA GLY A 110 15.71 -20.77 -14.92
C GLY A 110 16.53 -21.90 -14.27
N MET A 111 16.11 -22.44 -13.13
CA MET A 111 16.77 -23.59 -12.50
C MET A 111 16.41 -24.89 -13.24
N SER A 112 17.39 -25.78 -13.40
CA SER A 112 17.19 -27.06 -14.07
C SER A 112 18.16 -28.14 -13.55
N GLY A 113 17.89 -29.39 -13.92
CA GLY A 113 18.77 -30.53 -13.65
C GLY A 113 18.86 -30.89 -12.16
N GLU A 114 20.06 -31.30 -11.74
CA GLU A 114 20.33 -31.85 -10.41
C GLU A 114 20.12 -30.82 -9.29
N THR A 115 20.46 -29.55 -9.55
CA THR A 115 20.27 -28.44 -8.60
C THR A 115 18.79 -28.23 -8.25
N LEU A 116 17.88 -28.35 -9.22
CA LEU A 116 16.45 -28.22 -8.99
C LEU A 116 15.92 -29.33 -8.08
N ASN A 117 16.32 -30.57 -8.36
CA ASN A 117 15.89 -31.73 -7.57
C ASN A 117 16.45 -31.68 -6.15
N ALA A 118 17.66 -31.14 -5.95
CA ALA A 118 18.25 -30.97 -4.62
C ALA A 118 17.51 -29.91 -3.77
N CYS A 119 16.93 -28.89 -4.39
CA CYS A 119 16.22 -27.81 -3.68
C CYS A 119 14.77 -28.15 -3.31
N VAL A 120 14.15 -29.12 -3.99
CA VAL A 120 12.73 -29.48 -3.83
C VAL A 120 12.54 -30.75 -2.99
N ASN A 121 13.57 -31.59 -2.86
CA ASN A 121 13.51 -32.85 -2.12
C ASN A 121 13.63 -32.67 -0.62
#